data_AF-A0A819QIC1-F1
#
_entry.id   AF-A0A819QIC1-F1
#
_cell.length_a   1.000
_cell.length_b   1.000
_cell.length_c   1.000
_cell.angle_alpha   90.00
_cell.angle_beta   90.00
_cell.angle_gamma   90.00
#
_symmetry.space_group_name_H-M   'P 1'
#
loop_
_entity.id
_entity.type
_entity.pdbx_description
1 polymer ?
#
loop_
_entity_poly.entity_id
_entity_poly.type
_entity_poly.pdbx_seq_one_letter_code
_entity_poly.pdbx_strand_id
1 'polypeptide(L)'
;MLFQLLIIICISTNTYASNKLVTLPLSITSLFQATYFYRNTTVPFSFTNCTGVNDADNSDPAENKLLKSRNASFISYSTEFKSLIDSNTTPKLIEQQPVSIPFAHEGGAYVPETNEVWFSANQLPQQNTNVSSINLTTNEVTLLNINNPINTPNGIKYFNSLVYVCSQGTKTIPAAIYAVNPTTLVSKVIVNSWFGYRLNSPNDVTFSTKISGKTFMWFTDPQVAYQQGFAGVPEYQNTVFRYDMLTGELRPVITDLITPNGIAFNQEETVLYVSDTTPTSDIAIVYAYDLTKDGLPMNRRIFSVSSYGIPDGIKVDKYDRVWTAEGDGINVRNSYGTLLGVILGYNLSSNGLISNFELKDNTVIILAQEKLWRLDLAQNVL
;
A
#
# COMPACT_ATOMS: atom_id res chain seq x y z
N MET A 1 -20.09 -7.91 -14.50
CA MET A 1 -20.57 -6.50 -14.51
C MET A 1 -19.44 -5.65 -13.97
N LEU A 2 -18.70 -4.96 -14.85
CA LEU A 2 -17.67 -4.01 -14.45
C LEU A 2 -18.36 -2.81 -13.78
N PHE A 3 -18.12 -2.57 -12.49
CA PHE A 3 -18.43 -1.27 -11.89
C PHE A 3 -17.30 -0.32 -12.23
N GLN A 4 -17.48 0.40 -13.35
CA GLN A 4 -16.73 1.60 -13.66
C GLN A 4 -17.26 2.68 -12.70
N LEU A 5 -16.61 2.84 -11.55
CA LEU A 5 -16.94 3.89 -10.59
C LEU A 5 -16.55 5.23 -11.24
N LEU A 6 -17.53 5.92 -11.82
CA LEU A 6 -17.36 7.25 -12.36
C LEU A 6 -17.23 8.22 -11.17
N ILE A 7 -16.00 8.42 -10.70
CA ILE A 7 -15.67 9.42 -9.68
C ILE A 7 -15.81 10.79 -10.34
N ILE A 8 -16.85 11.55 -9.98
CA ILE A 8 -17.01 12.93 -10.40
C ILE A 8 -15.94 13.75 -9.67
N ILE A 9 -14.97 14.22 -10.44
CA ILE A 9 -13.77 14.89 -9.96
C ILE A 9 -14.10 16.37 -9.70
N CYS A 10 -14.07 16.79 -8.44
CA CYS A 10 -13.95 18.20 -8.11
C CYS A 10 -12.46 18.58 -8.20
N ILE A 11 -11.96 18.81 -9.41
CA ILE A 11 -10.59 19.30 -9.64
C ILE A 11 -10.59 20.78 -9.28
N SER A 12 -10.16 21.13 -8.07
CA SER A 12 -9.51 22.43 -7.89
C SER A 12 -8.09 22.28 -8.43
N THR A 13 -7.76 23.04 -9.48
CA THR A 13 -6.39 23.22 -9.97
C THR A 13 -5.58 23.95 -8.90
N ASN A 14 -5.19 23.27 -7.82
CA ASN A 14 -4.30 23.84 -6.83
C ASN A 14 -2.86 23.54 -7.24
N THR A 15 -2.17 24.60 -7.62
CA THR A 15 -0.73 24.68 -7.67
C THR A 15 -0.15 24.19 -6.33
N TYR A 16 0.79 23.24 -6.38
CA TYR A 16 1.51 22.76 -5.21
C TYR A 16 2.24 23.94 -4.55
N ALA A 17 1.76 24.35 -3.36
CA ALA A 17 2.45 25.31 -2.54
C ALA A 17 2.11 25.10 -1.05
N SER A 18 3.17 24.90 -0.26
CA SER A 18 3.24 24.81 1.20
C SER A 18 2.71 23.52 1.85
N ASN A 19 3.62 22.83 2.52
CA ASN A 19 3.37 21.93 3.64
C ASN A 19 2.28 22.47 4.59
N LYS A 20 1.05 21.99 4.41
CA LYS A 20 -0.09 22.31 5.28
C LYS A 20 -0.42 21.10 6.12
N LEU A 21 0.32 20.94 7.22
CA LEU A 21 -0.07 20.07 8.31
C LEU A 21 -1.24 20.68 9.08
N VAL A 22 -2.35 19.95 9.18
CA VAL A 22 -3.49 20.31 10.01
C VAL A 22 -3.61 19.33 11.17
N THR A 23 -3.59 19.84 12.40
CA THR A 23 -3.83 19.01 13.60
C THR A 23 -5.29 19.08 14.00
N LEU A 24 -5.95 17.92 13.98
CA LEU A 24 -7.32 17.72 14.39
C LEU A 24 -7.35 17.01 15.76
N PRO A 25 -8.14 17.49 16.74
CA PRO A 25 -8.26 16.80 18.02
C PRO A 25 -9.00 15.47 17.85
N LEU A 26 -8.61 14.40 18.56
CA LEU A 26 -9.31 13.11 18.49
C LEU A 26 -10.80 13.21 18.82
N SER A 27 -11.22 14.17 19.64
CA SER A 27 -12.64 14.36 19.96
C SER A 27 -13.48 14.61 18.71
N ILE A 28 -12.96 15.26 17.67
CA ILE A 28 -13.75 15.48 16.45
C ILE A 28 -13.94 14.22 15.63
N THR A 29 -13.16 13.14 15.84
CA THR A 29 -13.39 11.88 15.10
C THR A 29 -14.57 11.08 15.65
N SER A 30 -15.06 11.40 16.85
CA SER A 30 -16.14 10.69 17.54
C SER A 30 -17.29 11.58 18.02
N LEU A 31 -17.06 12.89 18.11
CA LEU A 31 -18.06 13.88 18.53
C LEU A 31 -18.13 14.99 17.47
N PHE A 32 -19.04 14.80 16.51
CA PHE A 32 -19.37 15.80 15.51
C PHE A 32 -20.48 16.71 15.99
N GLN A 33 -20.36 18.02 15.73
CA GLN A 33 -21.48 18.92 15.91
C GLN A 33 -22.53 18.65 14.83
N ALA A 34 -23.81 18.83 15.16
CA ALA A 34 -24.94 18.57 14.28
C ALA A 34 -24.81 19.28 12.91
N THR A 35 -24.25 20.49 12.91
CA THR A 35 -23.99 21.31 11.72
C THR A 35 -23.01 20.67 10.75
N TYR A 36 -22.08 19.83 11.22
CA TYR A 36 -21.08 19.18 10.37
C TYR A 36 -21.57 17.89 9.69
N PHE A 37 -22.76 17.40 10.04
CA PHE A 37 -23.34 16.18 9.44
C PHE A 37 -23.91 16.41 8.04
N TYR A 38 -23.89 17.63 7.51
CA TYR A 38 -24.39 17.90 6.17
C TYR A 38 -23.43 17.31 5.12
N ARG A 39 -23.72 16.11 4.61
CA ARG A 39 -22.84 15.40 3.67
C ARG A 39 -23.15 15.77 2.24
N ASN A 40 -22.13 16.15 1.47
CA ASN A 40 -22.22 16.09 0.03
C ASN A 40 -21.99 14.65 -0.45
N THR A 41 -23.05 13.93 -0.80
CA THR A 41 -23.01 12.52 -1.19
C THR A 41 -22.46 12.27 -2.59
N THR A 42 -22.14 13.33 -3.35
CA THR A 42 -21.57 13.22 -4.70
C THR A 42 -20.03 13.25 -4.72
N VAL A 43 -19.39 13.51 -3.57
CA VAL A 43 -17.94 13.50 -3.40
C VAL A 43 -17.54 12.21 -2.67
N PRO A 44 -16.47 11.51 -3.10
CA PRO A 44 -16.01 10.33 -2.39
C PRO A 44 -15.68 10.62 -0.92
N PHE A 45 -16.10 9.72 -0.02
CA PHE A 45 -16.13 10.02 1.41
C PHE A 45 -14.74 10.10 2.03
N SER A 46 -14.33 11.29 2.42
CA SER A 46 -13.28 11.49 3.42
C SER A 46 -13.88 12.24 4.60
N PHE A 47 -13.40 11.94 5.81
CA PHE A 47 -13.79 12.66 7.03
C PHE A 47 -13.61 14.18 6.91
N THR A 48 -12.71 14.65 6.04
CA THR A 48 -12.44 16.08 5.83
C THR A 48 -13.25 16.68 4.67
N ASN A 49 -13.51 15.91 3.60
CA ASN A 49 -14.14 16.41 2.37
C ASN A 49 -15.68 16.36 2.39
N CYS A 50 -16.30 15.58 3.30
CA CYS A 50 -17.75 15.44 3.36
C CYS A 50 -18.44 16.25 4.46
N THR A 51 -17.73 17.16 5.13
CA THR A 51 -18.30 18.01 6.16
C THR A 51 -18.90 19.25 5.50
N GLY A 52 -20.21 19.43 5.54
CA GLY A 52 -20.91 20.61 4.99
C GLY A 52 -20.87 21.75 5.99
N VAL A 53 -19.73 22.38 6.05
CA VAL A 53 -19.48 23.56 6.86
C VAL A 53 -19.91 24.79 6.06
N ASN A 54 -20.73 25.69 6.61
CA ASN A 54 -21.01 26.96 5.94
C ASN A 54 -19.74 27.80 5.97
N ASP A 55 -19.06 27.98 4.84
CA ASP A 55 -17.81 28.77 4.73
C ASP A 55 -17.96 30.23 5.23
N ALA A 56 -19.19 30.69 5.49
CA ALA A 56 -19.53 32.03 5.96
C ALA A 56 -19.50 32.20 7.50
N ASP A 57 -19.53 31.12 8.31
CA ASP A 57 -19.51 31.20 9.78
C ASP A 57 -18.23 30.59 10.35
N ASN A 58 -17.15 31.37 10.35
CA ASN A 58 -15.84 30.97 10.86
C ASN A 58 -15.70 31.17 12.39
N SER A 59 -16.78 31.17 13.15
CA SER A 59 -16.73 31.47 14.59
C SER A 59 -16.23 30.28 15.44
N ASP A 60 -16.41 29.03 15.00
CA ASP A 60 -15.93 27.84 15.72
C ASP A 60 -14.49 27.44 15.30
N PRO A 61 -13.53 27.36 16.25
CA PRO A 61 -12.16 26.91 15.97
C PRO A 61 -12.03 25.49 15.39
N ALA A 62 -12.94 24.56 15.73
CA ALA A 62 -12.96 23.20 15.18
C ALA A 62 -13.44 23.18 13.73
N GLU A 63 -14.47 23.97 13.43
CA GLU A 63 -15.02 24.20 12.09
C GLU A 63 -13.95 24.70 11.13
N ASN A 64 -13.22 25.73 11.55
CA ASN A 64 -12.09 26.29 10.81
C ASN A 64 -10.98 25.27 10.53
N LYS A 65 -10.71 24.33 11.46
CA LYS A 65 -9.70 23.28 11.27
C LYS A 65 -10.16 22.22 10.27
N LEU A 66 -11.42 21.81 10.33
CA LEU A 66 -12.02 20.91 9.36
C LEU A 66 -12.00 21.52 7.95
N LEU A 67 -12.40 22.79 7.81
CA LEU A 67 -12.30 23.54 6.55
C LEU A 67 -10.87 23.57 6.00
N LYS A 68 -9.88 23.89 6.85
CA LYS A 68 -8.46 23.89 6.46
C LYS A 68 -7.96 22.50 6.05
N SER A 69 -8.46 21.44 6.68
CA SER A 69 -8.04 20.06 6.42
C SER A 69 -8.40 19.56 5.01
N ARG A 70 -9.41 20.14 4.35
CA ARG A 70 -9.78 19.84 2.95
C ARG A 70 -8.66 20.10 1.96
N ASN A 71 -7.79 21.06 2.27
CA ASN A 71 -6.66 21.46 1.42
C ASN A 71 -5.30 21.11 2.05
N ALA A 72 -5.29 20.24 3.05
CA ALA A 72 -4.07 19.82 3.72
C ALA A 72 -3.30 18.78 2.89
N SER A 73 -1.99 18.72 3.09
CA SER A 73 -1.18 17.58 2.64
C SER A 73 -1.10 16.50 3.72
N PHE A 74 -1.25 16.91 4.98
CA PHE A 74 -1.10 16.04 6.13
C PHE A 74 -2.18 16.36 7.16
N ILE A 75 -2.80 15.31 7.71
CA ILE A 75 -3.67 15.41 8.87
C ILE A 75 -3.00 14.71 10.04
N SER A 76 -2.87 15.39 11.17
CA SER A 76 -2.38 14.83 12.42
C SER A 76 -3.51 14.70 13.43
N TYR A 77 -3.63 13.53 14.05
CA TYR A 77 -4.48 13.27 15.22
C TYR A 77 -3.68 13.10 16.51
N SER A 78 -2.34 13.08 16.41
CA SER A 78 -1.43 12.80 17.51
C SER A 78 -0.17 13.65 17.44
N THR A 79 0.44 13.90 18.60
CA THR A 79 1.78 14.52 18.70
C THR A 79 2.85 13.65 18.05
N GLU A 80 2.67 12.33 18.09
CA GLU A 80 3.55 11.36 17.45
C GLU A 80 3.62 11.56 15.93
N PHE A 81 2.48 11.61 15.24
CA PHE A 81 2.48 11.90 13.79
C PHE A 81 2.95 13.31 13.50
N LYS A 82 2.61 14.29 14.35
CA LYS A 82 3.13 15.66 14.20
C LYS A 82 4.67 15.70 14.23
N SER A 83 5.32 14.79 14.96
CA SER A 83 6.79 14.71 15.00
C SER A 83 7.42 14.13 13.72
N LEU A 84 6.63 13.45 12.87
CA LEU A 84 7.06 12.96 11.56
C LEU A 84 7.13 14.07 10.51
N ILE A 85 6.37 15.15 10.71
CA ILE A 85 6.14 16.22 9.73
C ILE A 85 6.68 17.55 10.30
N ASP A 86 7.84 17.98 9.84
CA ASP A 86 8.39 19.32 10.14
C ASP A 86 8.01 20.34 9.07
N SER A 87 8.49 21.58 9.15
CA SER A 87 8.22 22.62 8.13
C SER A 87 8.81 22.33 6.75
N ASN A 88 9.81 21.44 6.64
CA ASN A 88 10.46 21.09 5.39
C ASN A 88 9.81 19.88 4.70
N THR A 89 9.02 19.12 5.44
CA THR A 89 8.33 17.91 4.97
C THR A 89 7.28 18.29 3.91
N THR A 90 7.63 18.13 2.63
CA THR A 90 6.76 18.47 1.49
C THR A 90 6.89 17.38 0.43
N PRO A 91 5.78 16.84 -0.12
CA PRO A 91 5.84 15.90 -1.24
C PRO A 91 6.46 16.58 -2.46
N LYS A 92 7.50 15.97 -3.03
CA LYS A 92 8.19 16.41 -4.24
C LYS A 92 7.80 15.49 -5.38
N LEU A 93 7.22 16.05 -6.45
CA LEU A 93 6.92 15.29 -7.67
C LEU A 93 8.25 14.90 -8.31
N ILE A 94 8.43 13.61 -8.56
CA ILE A 94 9.60 13.10 -9.27
C ILE A 94 9.28 12.93 -10.75
N GLU A 95 8.20 12.22 -11.04
CA GLU A 95 7.78 11.94 -12.41
C GLU A 95 6.26 11.87 -12.53
N GLN A 96 5.75 12.27 -13.68
CA GLN A 96 4.35 12.19 -14.04
C GLN A 96 4.19 11.66 -15.47
N GLN A 97 3.29 10.70 -15.64
CA GLN A 97 2.84 10.17 -16.92
C GLN A 97 1.38 10.59 -17.18
N PRO A 98 0.84 10.41 -18.40
CA PRO A 98 -0.59 10.55 -18.64
C PRO A 98 -1.40 9.65 -17.70
N VAL A 99 -2.59 10.10 -17.28
CA VAL A 99 -3.50 9.35 -16.36
C VAL A 99 -3.81 7.94 -16.87
N SER A 100 -3.77 7.72 -18.18
CA SER A 100 -3.98 6.40 -18.79
C SER A 100 -2.82 5.42 -18.54
N ILE A 101 -1.68 5.88 -18.01
CA ILE A 101 -0.45 5.12 -17.78
C ILE A 101 -0.12 5.16 -16.28
N PRO A 102 -0.70 4.26 -15.47
CA PRO A 102 -0.40 4.15 -14.04
C PRO A 102 0.93 3.41 -13.84
N PHE A 103 2.05 4.08 -14.13
CA PHE A 103 3.38 3.46 -14.09
C PHE A 103 3.90 3.24 -12.66
N ALA A 104 3.45 4.03 -11.69
CA ALA A 104 3.81 3.93 -10.28
C ALA A 104 2.62 3.35 -9.51
N HIS A 105 2.32 2.07 -9.77
CA HIS A 105 1.08 1.47 -9.30
C HIS A 105 1.25 0.55 -8.09
N GLU A 106 2.30 -0.25 -8.00
CA GLU A 106 2.37 -1.30 -6.98
C GLU A 106 3.77 -1.54 -6.43
N GLY A 107 3.81 -2.33 -5.35
CA GLY A 107 4.98 -3.04 -4.86
C GLY A 107 6.27 -2.24 -4.84
N GLY A 108 6.52 -1.46 -3.80
CA GLY A 108 7.79 -0.77 -3.61
C GLY A 108 8.80 -1.57 -2.78
N ALA A 109 10.08 -1.60 -3.18
CA ALA A 109 11.17 -2.18 -2.39
C ALA A 109 12.49 -1.42 -2.53
N TYR A 110 13.10 -1.04 -1.41
CA TYR A 110 14.45 -0.49 -1.42
C TYR A 110 15.51 -1.57 -1.73
N VAL A 111 16.41 -1.27 -2.66
CA VAL A 111 17.53 -2.10 -3.13
C VAL A 111 18.85 -1.42 -2.75
N PRO A 112 19.54 -1.90 -1.70
CA PRO A 112 20.76 -1.28 -1.19
C PRO A 112 21.92 -1.23 -2.19
N GLU A 113 22.07 -2.25 -3.03
CA GLU A 113 23.20 -2.40 -3.96
C GLU A 113 23.27 -1.28 -5.00
N THR A 114 22.11 -0.71 -5.37
CA THR A 114 21.99 0.36 -6.37
C THR A 114 21.51 1.68 -5.78
N ASN A 115 21.16 1.70 -4.48
CA ASN A 115 20.50 2.81 -3.80
C ASN A 115 19.21 3.26 -4.50
N GLU A 116 18.39 2.29 -4.87
CA GLU A 116 17.15 2.52 -5.60
C GLU A 116 15.93 2.03 -4.82
N VAL A 117 14.76 2.57 -5.12
CA VAL A 117 13.49 1.91 -4.83
C VAL A 117 12.95 1.35 -6.13
N TRP A 118 12.78 0.03 -6.19
CA TRP A 118 12.09 -0.64 -7.28
C TRP A 118 10.59 -0.61 -7.04
N PHE A 119 9.81 -0.46 -8.10
CA PHE A 119 8.36 -0.43 -8.06
C PHE A 119 7.75 -1.05 -9.33
N SER A 120 6.48 -1.44 -9.29
CA SER A 120 5.82 -2.12 -10.40
C SER A 120 4.64 -1.34 -10.98
N ALA A 121 4.35 -1.65 -12.24
CA ALA A 121 3.13 -1.30 -12.94
C ALA A 121 2.40 -2.60 -13.33
N ASN A 122 1.24 -2.86 -12.74
CA ASN A 122 0.49 -4.11 -12.95
C ASN A 122 -0.81 -3.95 -13.79
N GLN A 123 -1.25 -2.71 -14.10
CA GLN A 123 -2.57 -2.50 -14.71
C GLN A 123 -2.60 -2.81 -16.22
N LEU A 124 -3.39 -3.82 -16.59
CA LEU A 124 -3.82 -4.13 -17.96
C LEU A 124 -5.23 -3.54 -18.21
N PRO A 125 -5.49 -2.92 -19.38
CA PRO A 125 -5.47 -3.64 -20.67
C PRO A 125 -4.35 -3.23 -21.66
N GLN A 126 -3.49 -2.27 -21.30
CA GLN A 126 -2.61 -1.58 -22.27
C GLN A 126 -1.22 -2.21 -22.48
N GLN A 127 -0.98 -3.44 -22.00
CA GLN A 127 0.26 -4.23 -22.17
C GLN A 127 1.58 -3.66 -21.60
N ASN A 128 1.59 -2.48 -20.98
CA ASN A 128 2.80 -1.86 -20.43
C ASN A 128 3.06 -2.22 -18.97
N THR A 129 2.95 -3.51 -18.60
CA THR A 129 3.30 -3.94 -17.24
C THR A 129 4.81 -4.11 -17.11
N ASN A 130 5.42 -3.53 -16.09
CA ASN A 130 6.87 -3.51 -15.96
C ASN A 130 7.34 -3.31 -14.51
N VAL A 131 8.65 -3.45 -14.30
CA VAL A 131 9.33 -3.04 -13.08
C VAL A 131 10.23 -1.86 -13.43
N SER A 132 10.13 -0.79 -12.65
CA SER A 132 10.96 0.41 -12.77
C SER A 132 11.69 0.67 -11.46
N SER A 133 12.70 1.52 -11.47
CA SER A 133 13.42 1.97 -10.29
C SER A 133 13.46 3.49 -10.20
N ILE A 134 13.59 4.03 -9.00
CA ILE A 134 14.01 5.41 -8.75
C ILE A 134 15.32 5.39 -7.95
N ASN A 135 16.35 6.08 -8.45
CA ASN A 135 17.59 6.27 -7.71
C ASN A 135 17.41 7.36 -6.64
N LEU A 136 17.69 7.03 -5.37
CA LEU A 136 17.42 7.96 -4.26
C LEU A 136 18.41 9.13 -4.16
N THR A 137 19.52 9.09 -4.90
CA THR A 137 20.50 10.18 -4.98
C THR A 137 20.14 11.15 -6.11
N THR A 138 19.90 10.64 -7.31
CA THR A 138 19.68 11.47 -8.51
C THR A 138 18.21 11.78 -8.77
N ASN A 139 17.29 11.03 -8.15
CA ASN A 139 15.86 10.95 -8.48
C ASN A 139 15.58 10.53 -9.93
N GLU A 140 16.56 9.92 -10.61
CA GLU A 140 16.37 9.35 -11.94
C GLU A 140 15.47 8.11 -11.85
N VAL A 141 14.50 8.03 -12.75
CA VAL A 141 13.59 6.90 -12.88
C VAL A 141 14.00 6.08 -14.10
N THR A 142 14.14 4.78 -13.93
CA THR A 142 14.61 3.86 -14.98
C THR A 142 13.65 2.68 -15.14
N LEU A 143 13.27 2.38 -16.38
CA LEU A 143 12.62 1.12 -16.72
C LEU A 143 13.65 -0.02 -16.67
N LEU A 144 13.44 -1.02 -15.83
CA LEU A 144 14.41 -2.10 -15.66
C LEU A 144 14.27 -3.15 -16.75
N ASN A 145 15.35 -3.38 -17.50
CA ASN A 145 15.42 -4.43 -18.52
C ASN A 145 15.78 -5.78 -17.88
N ILE A 146 14.83 -6.39 -17.17
CA ILE A 146 15.00 -7.68 -16.51
C ILE A 146 15.14 -8.81 -17.55
N ASN A 147 16.24 -9.55 -17.47
CA ASN A 147 16.47 -10.75 -18.27
C ASN A 147 15.45 -11.81 -17.86
N ASN A 148 14.68 -12.30 -18.84
CA ASN A 148 13.43 -13.04 -18.64
C ASN A 148 12.37 -12.15 -17.95
N PRO A 149 11.67 -11.30 -18.72
CA PRO A 149 10.73 -10.32 -18.18
C PRO A 149 9.63 -10.97 -17.33
N ILE A 150 9.27 -10.27 -16.26
CA ILE A 150 8.22 -10.67 -15.35
C ILE A 150 6.91 -10.08 -15.87
N ASN A 151 5.95 -10.94 -16.17
CA ASN A 151 4.63 -10.51 -16.63
C ASN A 151 3.79 -10.08 -15.44
N THR A 152 2.99 -9.02 -15.60
CA THR A 152 2.06 -8.53 -14.57
C THR A 152 2.70 -8.47 -13.17
N PRO A 153 3.88 -7.82 -13.02
CA PRO A 153 4.54 -7.71 -11.73
C PRO A 153 3.66 -6.91 -10.78
N ASN A 154 3.58 -7.34 -9.52
CA ASN A 154 2.82 -6.67 -8.48
C ASN A 154 3.74 -6.38 -7.27
N GLY A 155 3.47 -6.93 -6.08
CA GLY A 155 4.27 -6.74 -4.89
C GLY A 155 5.75 -7.05 -5.08
N ILE A 156 6.60 -6.23 -4.47
CA ILE A 156 8.05 -6.36 -4.53
C ILE A 156 8.63 -6.33 -3.12
N LYS A 157 9.60 -7.20 -2.85
CA LYS A 157 10.36 -7.20 -1.60
C LYS A 157 11.82 -7.51 -1.84
N TYR A 158 12.71 -6.63 -1.37
CA TYR A 158 14.13 -6.96 -1.27
C TYR A 158 14.37 -7.85 -0.04
N PHE A 159 15.13 -8.92 -0.24
CA PHE A 159 15.56 -9.82 0.83
C PHE A 159 16.85 -10.56 0.42
N ASN A 160 17.85 -10.55 1.30
CA ASN A 160 19.10 -11.32 1.15
C ASN A 160 19.76 -11.18 -0.24
N SER A 161 20.00 -9.92 -0.67
CA SER A 161 20.62 -9.56 -1.96
C SER A 161 19.86 -9.95 -3.23
N LEU A 162 18.57 -10.28 -3.10
CA LEU A 162 17.67 -10.51 -4.21
C LEU A 162 16.41 -9.67 -4.06
N VAL A 163 15.80 -9.32 -5.20
CA VAL A 163 14.50 -8.67 -5.25
C VAL A 163 13.47 -9.72 -5.63
N TYR A 164 12.53 -9.98 -4.73
CA TYR A 164 11.41 -10.89 -4.96
C TYR A 164 10.23 -10.11 -5.53
N VAL A 165 9.66 -10.60 -6.63
CA VAL A 165 8.58 -9.94 -7.36
C VAL A 165 7.44 -10.93 -7.54
N CYS A 166 6.25 -10.55 -7.07
CA CYS A 166 5.00 -11.24 -7.36
C CYS A 166 4.65 -11.06 -8.83
N SER A 167 4.32 -12.14 -9.53
CA SER A 167 3.77 -12.13 -10.89
C SER A 167 2.39 -12.73 -10.86
N GLN A 168 1.40 -11.94 -11.27
CA GLN A 168 0.00 -12.37 -11.27
C GLN A 168 -0.34 -13.35 -12.40
N GLY A 169 0.61 -13.57 -13.32
CA GLY A 169 0.40 -14.42 -14.48
C GLY A 169 -0.62 -13.87 -15.46
N THR A 170 -0.99 -14.70 -16.43
CA THR A 170 -2.02 -14.45 -17.43
C THR A 170 -2.78 -15.76 -17.72
N LYS A 171 -3.69 -15.76 -18.69
CA LYS A 171 -4.35 -16.99 -19.17
C LYS A 171 -3.37 -18.04 -19.73
N THR A 172 -2.19 -17.63 -20.19
CA THR A 172 -1.21 -18.51 -20.84
C THR A 172 0.11 -18.63 -20.09
N ILE A 173 0.41 -17.67 -19.20
CA ILE A 173 1.64 -17.65 -18.41
C ILE A 173 1.27 -17.88 -16.95
N PRO A 174 1.79 -18.94 -16.30
CA PRO A 174 1.51 -19.19 -14.88
C PRO A 174 1.93 -18.02 -13.99
N ALA A 175 1.14 -17.76 -12.96
CA ALA A 175 1.52 -16.88 -11.86
C ALA A 175 2.68 -17.47 -11.07
N ALA A 176 3.53 -16.62 -10.49
CA ALA A 176 4.74 -17.05 -9.80
C ALA A 176 5.28 -15.97 -8.86
N ILE A 177 6.16 -16.37 -7.93
CA ILE A 177 7.13 -15.47 -7.31
C ILE A 177 8.47 -15.63 -8.04
N TYR A 178 9.02 -14.53 -8.51
CA TYR A 178 10.37 -14.46 -9.09
C TYR A 178 11.35 -13.91 -8.07
N ALA A 179 12.62 -14.32 -8.16
CA ALA A 179 13.73 -13.61 -7.54
C ALA A 179 14.62 -13.03 -8.65
N VAL A 180 15.01 -11.78 -8.50
CA VAL A 180 15.83 -11.01 -9.44
C VAL A 180 17.12 -10.62 -8.74
N ASN A 181 18.26 -10.87 -9.38
CA ASN A 181 19.52 -10.31 -8.92
C ASN A 181 19.60 -8.83 -9.35
N PRO A 182 19.71 -7.87 -8.41
CA PRO A 182 19.58 -6.45 -8.74
C PRO A 182 20.73 -5.88 -9.59
N THR A 183 21.88 -6.56 -9.64
CA THR A 183 23.04 -6.13 -10.43
C THR A 183 23.05 -6.69 -11.83
N THR A 184 22.73 -7.98 -11.99
CA THR A 184 22.75 -8.68 -13.29
C THR A 184 21.41 -8.65 -14.01
N LEU A 185 20.35 -8.25 -13.30
CA LEU A 185 18.95 -8.24 -13.74
C LEU A 185 18.45 -9.61 -14.23
N VAL A 186 19.10 -10.71 -13.83
CA VAL A 186 18.65 -12.07 -14.13
C VAL A 186 17.54 -12.47 -13.16
N SER A 187 16.39 -12.86 -13.70
CA SER A 187 15.26 -13.41 -12.92
C SER A 187 15.25 -14.95 -12.91
N LYS A 188 14.74 -15.52 -11.82
CA LYS A 188 14.45 -16.96 -11.67
C LYS A 188 13.11 -17.17 -10.97
N VAL A 189 12.37 -18.20 -11.37
CA VAL A 189 11.15 -18.63 -10.66
C VAL A 189 11.54 -19.28 -9.33
N ILE A 190 10.88 -18.89 -8.25
CA ILE A 190 11.01 -19.49 -6.92
C ILE A 190 9.87 -20.48 -6.66
N VAL A 191 8.64 -20.05 -6.92
CA VAL A 191 7.44 -20.87 -6.73
C VAL A 191 6.38 -20.44 -7.72
N ASN A 192 5.68 -21.40 -8.33
CA ASN A 192 4.63 -21.16 -9.33
C ASN A 192 3.43 -22.13 -9.22
N SER A 193 3.45 -23.03 -8.25
CA SER A 193 2.38 -24.00 -8.03
C SER A 193 2.34 -24.53 -6.60
N TRP A 194 1.18 -25.04 -6.20
CA TRP A 194 0.93 -25.73 -4.94
C TRP A 194 0.33 -27.10 -5.24
N PHE A 195 1.08 -28.19 -4.97
CA PHE A 195 0.68 -29.57 -5.34
C PHE A 195 0.25 -29.74 -6.81
N GLY A 196 0.85 -28.97 -7.73
CA GLY A 196 0.52 -28.97 -9.15
C GLY A 196 -0.62 -28.05 -9.56
N TYR A 197 -1.37 -27.47 -8.60
CA TYR A 197 -2.30 -26.39 -8.87
C TYR A 197 -1.55 -25.10 -9.14
N ARG A 198 -1.97 -24.35 -10.15
CA ARG A 198 -1.42 -23.04 -10.49
C ARG A 198 -1.76 -22.03 -9.39
N LEU A 199 -0.81 -21.14 -9.10
CA LEU A 199 -1.10 -20.03 -8.20
C LEU A 199 -2.22 -19.13 -8.77
N ASN A 200 -3.02 -18.52 -7.90
CA ASN A 200 -4.13 -17.66 -8.32
C ASN A 200 -3.60 -16.40 -9.02
N SER A 201 -2.95 -15.55 -8.25
CA SER A 201 -2.24 -14.34 -8.68
C SER A 201 -1.57 -13.72 -7.44
N PRO A 202 -0.33 -14.13 -7.12
CA PRO A 202 0.39 -13.58 -5.98
C PRO A 202 0.36 -12.06 -6.01
N ASN A 203 -0.04 -11.46 -4.89
CA ASN A 203 -0.23 -10.02 -4.81
C ASN A 203 0.97 -9.40 -4.09
N ASP A 204 1.15 -9.68 -2.81
CA ASP A 204 2.19 -9.05 -2.00
C ASP A 204 3.03 -10.09 -1.23
N VAL A 205 4.31 -9.78 -0.97
CA VAL A 205 5.29 -10.73 -0.44
C VAL A 205 6.14 -10.13 0.69
N THR A 206 6.42 -10.91 1.72
CA THR A 206 7.28 -10.54 2.84
C THR A 206 8.09 -11.74 3.34
N PHE A 207 9.00 -11.52 4.28
CA PHE A 207 9.86 -12.54 4.85
C PHE A 207 9.83 -12.50 6.38
N SER A 208 9.97 -13.68 6.97
CA SER A 208 10.24 -13.86 8.38
C SER A 208 11.54 -14.62 8.56
N THR A 209 12.39 -14.16 9.48
CA THR A 209 13.71 -14.69 9.80
C THR A 209 13.95 -14.88 11.29
N LYS A 210 13.21 -14.16 12.14
CA LYS A 210 13.37 -14.17 13.59
C LYS A 210 12.59 -15.31 14.23
N ILE A 211 11.40 -15.61 13.71
CA ILE A 211 10.55 -16.65 14.29
C ILE A 211 11.02 -18.05 13.87
N SER A 212 11.03 -19.00 14.81
CA SER A 212 11.51 -20.39 14.65
C SER A 212 12.99 -20.59 14.28
N GLY A 213 13.75 -19.53 14.02
CA GLY A 213 15.14 -19.61 13.54
C GLY A 213 15.28 -20.06 12.08
N LYS A 214 14.16 -20.15 11.34
CA LYS A 214 14.12 -20.46 9.90
C LYS A 214 13.78 -19.22 9.09
N THR A 215 14.11 -19.24 7.81
CA THR A 215 13.66 -18.22 6.86
C THR A 215 12.42 -18.71 6.11
N PHE A 216 11.34 -17.96 6.26
CA PHE A 216 10.11 -18.20 5.51
C PHE A 216 9.77 -17.00 4.63
N MET A 217 9.45 -17.27 3.37
CA MET A 217 8.76 -16.30 2.51
C MET A 217 7.26 -16.45 2.73
N TRP A 218 6.56 -15.33 2.88
CA TRP A 218 5.10 -15.29 3.01
C TRP A 218 4.53 -14.45 1.90
N PHE A 219 3.43 -14.89 1.30
CA PHE A 219 2.77 -14.10 0.26
C PHE A 219 1.26 -14.32 0.26
N THR A 220 0.55 -13.30 -0.19
CA THR A 220 -0.89 -13.37 -0.45
C THR A 220 -1.13 -13.80 -1.88
N ASP A 221 -2.11 -14.69 -2.08
CA ASP A 221 -2.46 -15.24 -3.39
C ASP A 221 -3.97 -15.12 -3.66
N PRO A 222 -4.48 -13.88 -3.82
CA PRO A 222 -5.87 -13.66 -4.13
C PRO A 222 -6.18 -13.99 -5.60
N GLN A 223 -7.47 -14.10 -5.92
CA GLN A 223 -7.99 -14.40 -7.26
C GLN A 223 -8.24 -13.13 -8.11
N VAL A 224 -7.60 -12.00 -7.78
CA VAL A 224 -7.87 -10.68 -8.40
C VAL A 224 -7.64 -10.67 -9.91
N ALA A 225 -6.59 -11.34 -10.40
CA ALA A 225 -6.30 -11.38 -11.84
C ALA A 225 -7.37 -12.11 -12.66
N TYR A 226 -8.00 -13.14 -12.06
CA TYR A 226 -9.15 -13.82 -12.66
C TYR A 226 -10.39 -12.92 -12.66
N GLN A 227 -10.66 -12.24 -11.54
CA GLN A 227 -11.78 -11.30 -11.40
C GLN A 227 -11.65 -10.12 -12.39
N GLN A 228 -10.43 -9.68 -12.68
CA GLN A 228 -10.11 -8.65 -13.67
C GLN A 228 -10.07 -9.20 -15.11
N GLY A 229 -10.18 -10.53 -15.30
CA GLY A 229 -10.39 -11.18 -16.59
C GLY A 229 -9.14 -11.52 -17.39
N PHE A 230 -7.93 -11.33 -16.83
CA PHE A 230 -6.67 -11.59 -17.54
C PHE A 230 -5.93 -12.87 -17.10
N ALA A 231 -6.33 -13.52 -16.01
CA ALA A 231 -5.85 -14.85 -15.62
C ALA A 231 -6.88 -15.97 -15.87
N GLY A 232 -6.44 -17.23 -15.71
CA GLY A 232 -7.27 -18.43 -15.79
C GLY A 232 -8.18 -18.61 -14.57
N VAL A 233 -9.06 -19.62 -14.64
CA VAL A 233 -9.95 -19.96 -13.50
C VAL A 233 -9.12 -20.47 -12.32
N PRO A 234 -9.29 -19.90 -11.11
CA PRO A 234 -8.64 -20.37 -9.88
C PRO A 234 -8.90 -21.84 -9.60
N GLU A 235 -7.88 -22.54 -9.10
CA GLU A 235 -7.96 -23.97 -8.80
C GLU A 235 -8.13 -24.25 -7.28
N TYR A 236 -8.07 -23.20 -6.46
CA TYR A 236 -8.32 -23.22 -5.01
C TYR A 236 -8.71 -21.81 -4.49
N GLN A 237 -9.15 -21.70 -3.23
CA GLN A 237 -9.61 -20.42 -2.65
C GLN A 237 -8.49 -19.38 -2.43
N ASN A 238 -8.86 -18.13 -2.17
CA ASN A 238 -7.90 -17.12 -1.73
C ASN A 238 -7.09 -17.60 -0.53
N THR A 239 -5.76 -17.48 -0.60
CA THR A 239 -4.86 -18.11 0.36
C THR A 239 -3.68 -17.20 0.68
N VAL A 240 -3.25 -17.17 1.94
CA VAL A 240 -1.91 -16.72 2.32
C VAL A 240 -1.05 -17.95 2.49
N PHE A 241 0.09 -17.96 1.80
CA PHE A 241 1.04 -19.05 1.83
C PHE A 241 2.28 -18.67 2.64
N ARG A 242 2.89 -19.72 3.22
CA ARG A 242 4.23 -19.69 3.80
C ARG A 242 5.09 -20.70 3.07
N TYR A 243 6.24 -20.27 2.59
CA TYR A 243 7.21 -21.05 1.85
C TYR A 243 8.52 -21.15 2.65
N ASP A 244 8.94 -22.37 2.99
CA ASP A 244 10.23 -22.64 3.65
C ASP A 244 11.36 -22.48 2.63
N MET A 245 12.20 -21.46 2.83
CA MET A 245 13.27 -21.12 1.89
C MET A 245 14.38 -22.19 1.83
N LEU A 246 14.43 -23.10 2.79
CA LEU A 246 15.41 -24.20 2.83
C LEU A 246 14.84 -25.48 2.19
N THR A 247 13.62 -25.88 2.56
CA THR A 247 13.05 -27.18 2.14
C THR A 247 12.22 -27.09 0.87
N GLY A 248 11.73 -25.90 0.52
CA GLY A 248 10.77 -25.70 -0.57
C GLY A 248 9.34 -26.07 -0.21
N GLU A 249 9.03 -26.35 1.06
CA GLU A 249 7.68 -26.63 1.51
C GLU A 249 6.80 -25.38 1.37
N LEU A 250 5.76 -25.46 0.52
CA LEU A 250 4.72 -24.44 0.41
C LEU A 250 3.48 -24.86 1.20
N ARG A 251 3.16 -24.11 2.25
CA ARG A 251 2.06 -24.40 3.16
C ARG A 251 1.01 -23.28 3.15
N PRO A 252 -0.28 -23.59 2.93
CA PRO A 252 -1.35 -22.63 3.19
C PRO A 252 -1.48 -22.39 4.69
N VAL A 253 -1.56 -21.13 5.10
CA VAL A 253 -1.56 -20.75 6.52
C VAL A 253 -2.74 -19.86 6.91
N ILE A 254 -3.36 -19.16 5.96
CA ILE A 254 -4.62 -18.43 6.14
C ILE A 254 -5.46 -18.64 4.87
N THR A 255 -6.72 -19.07 5.01
CA THR A 255 -7.59 -19.41 3.86
C THR A 255 -9.02 -18.87 3.99
N ASP A 256 -9.28 -18.06 5.00
CA ASP A 256 -10.61 -17.56 5.36
C ASP A 256 -10.75 -16.04 5.17
N LEU A 257 -9.76 -15.42 4.51
CA LEU A 257 -9.84 -14.06 4.00
C LEU A 257 -10.53 -14.06 2.63
N ILE A 258 -11.30 -13.01 2.36
CA ILE A 258 -12.05 -12.93 1.12
C ILE A 258 -11.15 -12.42 -0.02
N THR A 259 -10.38 -11.35 0.17
CA THR A 259 -9.37 -10.87 -0.82
C THR A 259 -8.08 -10.44 -0.09
N PRO A 260 -7.19 -11.39 0.28
CA PRO A 260 -5.93 -11.06 0.95
C PRO A 260 -5.03 -10.23 0.03
N ASN A 261 -4.45 -9.14 0.55
CA ASN A 261 -3.66 -8.21 -0.25
C ASN A 261 -2.29 -7.90 0.41
N GLY A 262 -2.11 -6.74 1.02
CA GLY A 262 -0.86 -6.36 1.66
C GLY A 262 -0.53 -7.21 2.88
N ILE A 263 0.77 -7.44 3.10
CA ILE A 263 1.28 -8.34 4.15
C ILE A 263 2.57 -7.81 4.78
N ALA A 264 2.62 -7.71 6.11
CA ALA A 264 3.80 -7.25 6.82
C ALA A 264 3.88 -7.83 8.24
N PHE A 265 5.10 -8.00 8.75
CA PHE A 265 5.33 -8.33 10.15
C PHE A 265 5.62 -7.06 10.97
N ASN A 266 5.36 -7.11 12.28
CA ASN A 266 5.99 -6.18 13.21
C ASN A 266 7.51 -6.42 13.29
N GLN A 267 8.25 -5.52 13.94
CA GLN A 267 9.71 -5.58 13.97
C GLN A 267 10.24 -6.90 14.54
N GLU A 268 9.59 -7.44 15.58
CA GLU A 268 9.98 -8.70 16.21
C GLU A 268 9.40 -9.95 15.53
N GLU A 269 8.67 -9.77 14.43
CA GLU A 269 8.00 -10.84 13.69
C GLU A 269 7.11 -11.73 14.56
N THR A 270 6.52 -11.17 15.60
CA THR A 270 5.57 -11.84 16.52
C THR A 270 4.11 -11.58 16.14
N VAL A 271 3.87 -10.55 15.33
CA VAL A 271 2.55 -10.18 14.81
C VAL A 271 2.63 -10.06 13.30
N LEU A 272 1.72 -10.74 12.60
CA LEU A 272 1.51 -10.63 11.16
C LEU A 272 0.28 -9.77 10.89
N TYR A 273 0.44 -8.76 10.04
CA TYR A 273 -0.64 -7.94 9.50
C TYR A 273 -0.96 -8.40 8.08
N VAL A 274 -2.25 -8.60 7.77
CA VAL A 274 -2.73 -8.92 6.42
C VAL A 274 -3.97 -8.07 6.13
N SER A 275 -3.98 -7.34 5.02
CA SER A 275 -5.19 -6.65 4.58
C SER A 275 -6.12 -7.58 3.81
N ASP A 276 -7.43 -7.37 4.00
CA ASP A 276 -8.50 -7.99 3.23
C ASP A 276 -9.25 -6.87 2.48
N THR A 277 -8.98 -6.78 1.17
CA THR A 277 -9.44 -5.69 0.29
C THR A 277 -10.69 -6.04 -0.47
N THR A 278 -11.62 -6.75 0.17
CA THR A 278 -12.85 -7.20 -0.45
C THR A 278 -13.64 -6.02 -1.01
N PRO A 279 -13.95 -5.98 -2.32
CA PRO A 279 -14.57 -4.84 -2.98
C PRO A 279 -16.10 -4.75 -2.76
N THR A 280 -16.66 -5.47 -1.78
CA THR A 280 -18.10 -5.33 -1.46
C THR A 280 -18.34 -4.03 -0.69
N SER A 281 -19.61 -3.61 -0.59
CA SER A 281 -20.10 -2.40 0.08
C SER A 281 -19.80 -2.30 1.58
N ASP A 282 -18.90 -3.14 2.10
CA ASP A 282 -18.54 -3.27 3.50
C ASP A 282 -17.11 -2.80 3.76
N ILE A 283 -16.86 -2.55 5.04
CA ILE A 283 -15.60 -2.16 5.65
C ILE A 283 -14.44 -3.07 5.21
N ALA A 284 -13.43 -2.50 4.54
CA ALA A 284 -12.17 -3.18 4.26
C ALA A 284 -11.25 -3.15 5.50
N ILE A 285 -10.63 -4.29 5.80
CA ILE A 285 -10.05 -4.57 7.13
C ILE A 285 -8.56 -4.90 6.99
N VAL A 286 -7.77 -4.43 7.95
CA VAL A 286 -6.46 -5.02 8.24
C VAL A 286 -6.63 -5.95 9.45
N TYR A 287 -6.29 -7.22 9.28
CA TYR A 287 -6.25 -8.20 10.36
C TYR A 287 -4.84 -8.30 10.93
N ALA A 288 -4.75 -8.49 12.25
CA ALA A 288 -3.53 -8.90 12.92
C ALA A 288 -3.66 -10.34 13.42
N TYR A 289 -2.56 -11.07 13.35
CA TYR A 289 -2.40 -12.44 13.85
C TYR A 289 -1.19 -12.48 14.76
N ASP A 290 -1.33 -13.04 15.94
CA ASP A 290 -0.14 -13.45 16.72
C ASP A 290 0.48 -14.67 16.04
N LEU A 291 1.78 -14.86 16.20
CA LEU A 291 2.46 -16.04 15.68
C LEU A 291 2.90 -16.98 16.80
N THR A 292 2.66 -18.28 16.61
CA THR A 292 3.25 -19.32 17.46
C THR A 292 4.78 -19.33 17.31
N LYS A 293 5.50 -20.03 18.20
CA LYS A 293 6.97 -20.23 18.07
C LYS A 293 7.41 -20.82 16.71
N ASP A 294 6.56 -21.63 16.08
CA ASP A 294 6.81 -22.23 14.77
C ASP A 294 6.36 -21.33 13.59
N GLY A 295 5.99 -20.08 13.87
CA GLY A 295 5.55 -19.10 12.87
C GLY A 295 4.19 -19.41 12.24
N LEU A 296 3.24 -20.02 12.96
CA LEU A 296 1.86 -20.22 12.50
C LEU A 296 0.95 -19.11 13.02
N PRO A 297 0.02 -18.58 12.20
CA PRO A 297 -0.88 -17.50 12.62
C PRO A 297 -1.96 -18.00 13.59
N MET A 298 -2.23 -17.22 14.62
CA MET A 298 -3.29 -17.45 15.61
C MET A 298 -3.87 -16.13 16.13
N ASN A 299 -4.93 -16.20 16.94
CA ASN A 299 -5.55 -15.03 17.59
C ASN A 299 -5.89 -13.88 16.62
N ARG A 300 -6.53 -14.22 15.48
CA ARG A 300 -6.98 -13.23 14.49
C ARG A 300 -7.82 -12.15 15.17
N ARG A 301 -7.48 -10.89 14.92
CA ARG A 301 -8.23 -9.73 15.40
C ARG A 301 -8.25 -8.63 14.35
N ILE A 302 -9.27 -7.79 14.39
CA ILE A 302 -9.30 -6.54 13.61
C ILE A 302 -8.22 -5.63 14.19
N PHE A 303 -7.28 -5.23 13.35
CA PHE A 303 -6.28 -4.21 13.67
C PHE A 303 -6.80 -2.82 13.30
N SER A 304 -7.29 -2.68 12.08
CA SER A 304 -7.89 -1.43 11.62
C SER A 304 -8.94 -1.65 10.54
N VAL A 305 -9.75 -0.61 10.37
CA VAL A 305 -10.75 -0.47 9.32
C VAL A 305 -10.34 0.72 8.46
N SER A 306 -10.36 0.53 7.14
CA SER A 306 -10.18 1.62 6.21
C SER A 306 -11.37 2.58 6.28
N SER A 307 -11.11 3.86 6.51
CA SER A 307 -12.15 4.89 6.53
C SER A 307 -12.63 5.28 5.13
N TYR A 308 -11.82 5.02 4.10
CA TYR A 308 -12.14 5.29 2.71
C TYR A 308 -11.32 4.38 1.78
N GLY A 309 -11.99 3.73 0.82
CA GLY A 309 -11.35 2.76 -0.08
C GLY A 309 -10.87 1.51 0.66
N ILE A 310 -9.85 0.85 0.11
CA ILE A 310 -9.28 -0.40 0.61
C ILE A 310 -7.88 -0.18 1.19
N PRO A 311 -7.45 -0.92 2.24
CA PRO A 311 -6.07 -0.92 2.69
C PRO A 311 -5.25 -1.87 1.80
N ASP A 312 -4.51 -1.33 0.85
CA ASP A 312 -3.73 -2.07 -0.12
C ASP A 312 -2.38 -2.51 0.48
N GLY A 313 -1.25 -1.93 0.03
CA GLY A 313 0.09 -2.19 0.56
C GLY A 313 0.25 -1.80 2.05
N ILE A 314 0.95 -2.66 2.80
CA ILE A 314 1.26 -2.48 4.23
C ILE A 314 2.77 -2.37 4.42
N LYS A 315 3.22 -1.39 5.21
CA LYS A 315 4.61 -1.30 5.71
C LYS A 315 4.61 -1.10 7.21
N VAL A 316 5.61 -1.66 7.89
CA VAL A 316 5.81 -1.47 9.33
C VAL A 316 7.18 -0.86 9.55
N ASP A 317 7.21 0.17 10.38
CA ASP A 317 8.42 0.93 10.65
C ASP A 317 9.08 0.51 11.98
N LYS A 318 10.26 1.04 12.30
CA LYS A 318 11.05 0.60 13.46
C LYS A 318 10.42 0.91 14.83
N TYR A 319 9.36 1.71 14.86
CA TYR A 319 8.60 2.01 16.07
C TYR A 319 7.30 1.19 16.14
N ASP A 320 7.19 0.14 15.31
CA ASP A 320 5.99 -0.68 15.14
C ASP A 320 4.75 0.13 14.75
N ARG A 321 4.94 1.28 14.09
CA ARG A 321 3.83 1.96 13.42
C ARG A 321 3.51 1.22 12.13
N VAL A 322 2.24 1.00 11.89
CA VAL A 322 1.71 0.31 10.71
C VAL A 322 1.19 1.36 9.74
N TRP A 323 1.76 1.37 8.55
CA TRP A 323 1.45 2.28 7.46
C TRP A 323 0.68 1.52 6.38
N THR A 324 -0.42 2.08 5.89
CA THR A 324 -1.27 1.46 4.88
C THR A 324 -1.62 2.43 3.76
N ALA A 325 -1.57 1.97 2.52
CA ALA A 325 -2.08 2.71 1.37
C ALA A 325 -3.59 2.53 1.33
N GLU A 326 -4.34 3.60 1.59
CA GLU A 326 -5.80 3.61 1.62
C GLU A 326 -6.34 4.63 0.62
N GLY A 327 -7.66 4.65 0.43
CA GLY A 327 -8.29 5.50 -0.57
C GLY A 327 -8.07 7.00 -0.32
N ASP A 328 -7.87 7.41 0.95
CA ASP A 328 -7.66 8.81 1.32
C ASP A 328 -6.17 9.19 1.41
N GLY A 329 -5.29 8.19 1.31
CA GLY A 329 -3.86 8.33 1.24
C GLY A 329 -3.13 7.32 2.13
N ILE A 330 -1.96 7.70 2.65
CA ILE A 330 -1.17 6.82 3.52
C ILE A 330 -1.58 7.04 4.97
N ASN A 331 -2.22 6.04 5.57
CA ASN A 331 -2.67 6.07 6.94
C ASN A 331 -1.59 5.50 7.86
N VAL A 332 -1.24 6.22 8.93
CA VAL A 332 -0.21 5.81 9.89
C VAL A 332 -0.86 5.51 11.23
N ARG A 333 -0.75 4.26 11.68
CA ARG A 333 -1.32 3.78 12.95
C ARG A 333 -0.21 3.34 13.89
N ASN A 334 -0.41 3.46 15.20
CA ASN A 334 0.48 2.82 16.17
C ASN A 334 0.27 1.29 16.18
N SER A 335 1.08 0.57 16.97
CA SER A 335 1.01 -0.89 17.11
C SER A 335 -0.31 -1.44 17.68
N TYR A 336 -1.19 -0.58 18.19
CA TYR A 336 -2.53 -0.93 18.67
C TYR A 336 -3.63 -0.64 17.65
N GLY A 337 -3.31 -0.11 16.46
CA GLY A 337 -4.27 0.25 15.42
C GLY A 337 -4.89 1.65 15.58
N THR A 338 -4.40 2.46 16.52
CA THR A 338 -4.86 3.86 16.68
C THR A 338 -4.31 4.72 15.56
N LEU A 339 -5.17 5.41 14.82
CA LEU A 339 -4.79 6.34 13.76
C LEU A 339 -4.05 7.56 14.32
N LEU A 340 -2.80 7.73 13.92
CA LEU A 340 -1.93 8.81 14.34
C LEU A 340 -2.04 10.02 13.40
N GLY A 341 -2.21 9.76 12.10
CA GLY A 341 -2.35 10.77 11.05
C GLY A 341 -2.39 10.16 9.66
N VAL A 342 -2.58 11.01 8.66
CA VAL A 342 -2.74 10.64 7.25
C VAL A 342 -1.91 11.57 6.36
N ILE A 343 -1.18 10.99 5.41
CA ILE A 343 -0.60 11.71 4.26
C ILE A 343 -1.64 11.65 3.13
N LEU A 344 -2.26 12.78 2.81
CA LEU A 344 -3.46 12.81 1.97
C LEU A 344 -3.15 12.59 0.48
N GLY A 345 -3.92 11.70 -0.15
CA GLY A 345 -3.80 11.33 -1.56
C GLY A 345 -4.50 12.27 -2.55
N TYR A 346 -5.48 13.07 -2.12
CA TYR A 346 -6.32 13.92 -2.99
C TYR A 346 -5.54 14.85 -3.94
N ASN A 347 -4.34 15.25 -3.53
CA ASN A 347 -3.46 16.10 -4.32
C ASN A 347 -2.25 15.34 -4.88
N LEU A 348 -2.11 14.03 -4.67
CA LEU A 348 -0.97 13.24 -5.13
C LEU A 348 -1.25 12.43 -6.40
N SER A 349 -2.51 12.22 -6.77
CA SER A 349 -2.90 11.60 -8.05
C SER A 349 -4.19 12.24 -8.58
N SER A 350 -4.49 12.04 -9.87
CA SER A 350 -5.67 12.60 -10.52
C SER A 350 -7.00 12.08 -9.96
N ASN A 351 -7.03 10.91 -9.35
CA ASN A 351 -8.20 10.32 -8.70
C ASN A 351 -8.11 10.31 -7.16
N GLY A 352 -7.02 10.85 -6.61
CA GLY A 352 -6.76 10.91 -5.17
C GLY A 352 -6.29 9.59 -4.54
N LEU A 353 -6.14 8.52 -5.32
CA LEU A 353 -5.71 7.21 -4.84
C LEU A 353 -4.19 7.16 -4.71
N ILE A 354 -3.73 6.59 -3.60
CA ILE A 354 -2.36 6.11 -3.44
C ILE A 354 -2.45 4.59 -3.47
N SER A 355 -1.71 3.98 -4.38
CA SER A 355 -1.80 2.54 -4.59
C SER A 355 -0.85 1.79 -3.66
N ASN A 356 0.37 2.30 -3.51
CA ASN A 356 1.40 1.69 -2.68
C ASN A 356 2.47 2.72 -2.32
N PHE A 357 3.46 2.34 -1.51
CA PHE A 357 4.60 3.20 -1.14
C PHE A 357 5.75 2.35 -0.60
N GLU A 358 6.95 2.93 -0.54
CA GLU A 358 8.11 2.33 0.12
C GLU A 358 8.74 3.28 1.12
N LEU A 359 9.23 2.71 2.23
CA LEU A 359 9.97 3.43 3.26
C LEU A 359 11.48 3.17 3.10
N LYS A 360 12.31 4.22 3.21
CA LYS A 360 13.77 4.11 3.36
C LYS A 360 14.30 5.21 4.28
N ASP A 361 14.84 4.84 5.44
CA ASP A 361 15.30 5.79 6.47
C ASP A 361 14.19 6.79 6.84
N ASN A 362 14.34 8.07 6.47
CA ASN A 362 13.31 9.10 6.62
C ASN A 362 12.60 9.42 5.30
N THR A 363 12.83 8.67 4.22
CA THR A 363 12.23 8.90 2.90
C THR A 363 11.03 7.97 2.69
N VAL A 364 9.96 8.51 2.13
CA VAL A 364 8.82 7.78 1.61
C VAL A 364 8.77 8.00 0.09
N ILE A 365 8.80 6.90 -0.67
CA ILE A 365 8.48 6.93 -2.10
C ILE A 365 7.01 6.55 -2.25
N ILE A 366 6.20 7.47 -2.77
CA ILE A 366 4.76 7.30 -2.88
C ILE A 366 4.41 6.94 -4.32
N LEU A 367 3.76 5.78 -4.49
CA LEU A 367 3.33 5.23 -5.76
C LEU A 367 1.86 5.63 -5.99
N ALA A 368 1.67 6.74 -6.68
CA ALA A 368 0.39 7.42 -6.82
C ALA A 368 -0.10 7.34 -8.27
N GLN A 369 -0.25 6.11 -8.78
CA GLN A 369 -0.82 5.82 -10.10
C GLN A 369 0.04 6.40 -11.24
N GLU A 370 -0.40 7.51 -11.84
CA GLU A 370 0.31 8.22 -12.91
C GLU A 370 1.42 9.15 -12.42
N LYS A 371 1.65 9.22 -11.10
CA LYS A 371 2.67 10.07 -10.49
C LYS A 371 3.52 9.31 -9.48
N LEU A 372 4.81 9.65 -9.47
CA LEU A 372 5.78 9.19 -8.50
C LEU A 372 6.22 10.36 -7.63
N TRP A 373 6.15 10.21 -6.32
CA TRP A 373 6.55 11.25 -5.37
C TRP A 373 7.62 10.78 -4.40
N ARG A 374 8.42 11.73 -3.96
CA ARG A 374 9.32 11.59 -2.82
C ARG A 374 8.87 12.49 -1.69
N LEU A 375 8.86 11.97 -0.48
CA LEU A 375 8.60 12.72 0.75
C LEU A 375 9.71 12.43 1.75
N ASP A 376 10.45 13.47 2.14
CA ASP A 376 11.44 13.37 3.21
C ASP A 376 10.77 13.76 4.54
N LEU A 377 10.67 12.82 5.48
CA LEU A 377 10.15 12.98 6.84
C LEU A 377 11.19 13.63 7.76
N ALA A 378 10.70 14.23 8.84
CA ALA A 378 11.53 14.82 9.89
C ALA A 378 12.28 13.80 10.75
N GLN A 379 11.86 12.53 10.70
CA GLN A 379 12.40 11.44 11.51
C GLN A 379 12.74 10.24 10.64
N ASN A 380 13.84 9.56 10.95
CA ASN A 380 14.12 8.24 10.38
C ASN A 380 13.17 7.19 11.00
N VAL A 381 12.51 6.42 10.13
CA VAL A 381 11.50 5.40 10.46
C VAL A 381 11.97 3.95 10.21
N LEU A 382 13.18 3.71 9.70
CA LEU A 382 13.72 2.35 9.51
C LEU A 382 15.05 2.08 10.22
#